data_AF-A0A949JE86-F1
#
_entry.id   AF-A0A949JE86-F1
#
_cell.length_a   1.000
_cell.length_b   1.000
_cell.length_c   1.000
_cell.angle_alpha   90.00
_cell.angle_beta   90.00
_cell.angle_gamma   90.00
#
_symmetry.space_group_name_H-M   'P 1'
#
loop_
_entity.id
_entity.type
_entity.pdbx_description
1 polymer ?
#
loop_
_entity_poly.entity_id
_entity_poly.type
_entity_poly.pdbx_seq_one_letter_code
_entity_poly.pdbx_strand_id
1 'polypeptide(L)'
;MHLLGLVINPIAGMGGRVGLKGTDDVVDEAITRGAKPISGQRALEMLTSLKKAQNILNKALPIKWVTVSGTMGAEILRKAGFSPDEYRVVYECGIKTTREDTRKACSQFLKEGVELIVFCGGDGTARDVHDVVATSTPILGIPSGVKMHSGVFGINPDSVAEVILAFLEGNL
;
A
#
# COMPACT_ATOMS: atom_id res chain seq x y z
N MET A 1 -12.44 -1.52 -16.57
CA MET A 1 -12.28 -1.80 -15.14
C MET A 1 -10.82 -2.12 -14.96
N HIS A 2 -10.10 -1.36 -14.15
CA HIS A 2 -8.67 -1.55 -13.92
C HIS A 2 -8.45 -2.46 -12.72
N LEU A 3 -7.47 -3.36 -12.82
CA LEU A 3 -7.10 -4.26 -11.74
C LEU A 3 -5.85 -3.73 -11.02
N LEU A 4 -5.99 -3.34 -9.76
CA LEU A 4 -4.93 -2.71 -8.97
C LEU A 4 -4.54 -3.62 -7.80
N GLY A 5 -3.23 -3.78 -7.57
CA GLY A 5 -2.70 -4.49 -6.40
C GLY A 5 -2.50 -3.56 -5.21
N LEU A 6 -2.92 -3.95 -4.01
CA LEU A 6 -2.63 -3.23 -2.76
C LEU A 6 -1.89 -4.11 -1.75
N VAL A 7 -0.70 -3.69 -1.34
CA VAL A 7 0.06 -4.34 -0.25
C VAL A 7 0.60 -3.32 0.76
N ILE A 8 0.37 -3.57 2.05
CA ILE A 8 0.78 -2.70 3.15
C ILE A 8 1.78 -3.48 4.00
N ASN A 9 2.95 -2.89 4.26
CA ASN A 9 3.84 -3.37 5.30
C ASN A 9 3.34 -2.85 6.67
N PRO A 10 2.73 -3.67 7.55
CA PRO A 10 2.05 -3.18 8.75
C PRO A 10 2.98 -2.53 9.77
N ILE A 11 4.29 -2.83 9.73
CA ILE A 11 5.28 -2.30 10.67
C ILE A 11 6.04 -1.07 10.11
N ALA A 12 5.81 -0.69 8.85
CA ALA A 12 6.52 0.43 8.25
C ALA A 12 6.20 1.77 8.93
N GLY A 13 7.22 2.64 9.00
CA GLY A 13 7.11 4.00 9.56
C GLY A 13 7.31 4.09 11.09
N MET A 14 7.44 2.96 11.80
CA MET A 14 7.65 2.95 13.25
C MET A 14 9.06 3.44 13.66
N GLY A 15 10.12 2.89 13.07
CA GLY A 15 11.50 3.17 13.52
C GLY A 15 11.92 4.63 13.34
N GLY A 16 11.56 5.26 12.22
CA GLY A 16 11.91 6.66 11.96
C GLY A 16 11.33 7.63 12.98
N ARG A 17 10.16 7.33 13.56
CA ARG A 17 9.52 8.18 14.59
C ARG A 17 10.23 8.16 15.94
N VAL A 18 11.02 7.13 16.19
CA VAL A 18 11.78 6.95 17.44
C VAL A 18 13.30 7.10 17.23
N GLY A 19 13.69 7.78 16.14
CA GLY A 19 15.08 8.09 15.82
C GLY A 19 15.89 6.92 15.25
N LEU A 20 15.26 5.80 14.89
CA LEU A 20 15.93 4.66 14.26
C LEU A 20 16.02 4.84 12.75
N LYS A 21 16.99 4.18 12.11
CA LYS A 21 17.25 4.29 10.66
C LYS A 21 16.10 3.72 9.81
N GLY A 22 15.35 2.77 10.35
CA GLY A 22 14.20 2.08 9.75
C GLY A 22 13.49 1.24 10.81
N THR A 23 12.40 0.55 10.45
CA THR A 23 11.74 -0.39 11.38
C THR A 23 12.30 -1.81 11.27
N ASP A 24 12.81 -2.19 10.10
CA ASP A 24 13.27 -3.56 9.84
C ASP A 24 14.36 -3.96 10.85
N ASP A 25 14.26 -5.17 11.39
CA ASP A 25 15.13 -5.77 12.42
C ASP A 25 15.10 -5.09 13.81
N VAL A 26 14.40 -3.97 13.98
CA VAL A 26 14.32 -3.20 15.25
C VAL A 26 12.88 -2.94 15.70
N VAL A 27 11.93 -3.78 15.28
CA VAL A 27 10.51 -3.64 15.61
C VAL A 27 10.27 -3.59 17.12
N ASP A 28 10.86 -4.51 17.87
CA ASP A 28 10.67 -4.60 19.32
C ASP A 28 11.25 -3.39 20.06
N GLU A 29 12.41 -2.90 19.60
CA GLU A 29 13.01 -1.66 20.11
C GLU A 29 12.13 -0.45 19.78
N ALA A 30 11.56 -0.39 18.57
CA ALA A 30 10.68 0.69 18.18
C ALA A 30 9.41 0.73 19.03
N ILE A 31 8.80 -0.44 19.28
CA ILE A 31 7.63 -0.58 20.17
C ILE A 31 7.99 -0.16 21.61
N THR A 32 9.15 -0.59 22.12
CA THR A 32 9.64 -0.21 23.45
C THR A 32 9.81 1.31 23.59
N ARG A 33 10.22 1.97 22.50
CA ARG A 33 10.32 3.44 22.42
C ARG A 33 8.98 4.14 22.16
N GLY A 34 7.86 3.41 22.20
CA GLY A 34 6.50 3.95 22.05
C GLY A 34 6.05 4.13 20.60
N ALA A 35 6.74 3.55 19.61
CA ALA A 35 6.30 3.60 18.23
C ALA A 35 4.98 2.83 18.05
N LYS A 36 4.11 3.36 17.19
CA LYS A 36 2.85 2.73 16.81
C LYS A 36 2.82 2.50 15.29
N PRO A 37 2.22 1.40 14.82
CA PRO A 37 1.99 1.18 13.39
C PRO A 37 1.26 2.36 12.75
N ILE A 38 1.76 2.84 11.61
CA ILE A 38 1.19 4.01 10.91
C ILE A 38 0.85 3.75 9.44
N SER A 39 1.52 2.80 8.79
CA SER A 39 1.30 2.47 7.38
C SER A 39 -0.16 2.17 7.07
N GLY A 40 -0.85 1.40 7.93
CA GLY A 40 -2.28 1.13 7.77
C GLY A 40 -3.14 2.39 7.77
N GLN A 41 -2.82 3.37 8.64
CA GLN A 41 -3.53 4.65 8.66
C GLN A 41 -3.26 5.47 7.38
N ARG A 42 -2.01 5.49 6.90
CA ARG A 42 -1.64 6.19 5.66
C ARG A 42 -2.33 5.61 4.43
N ALA A 43 -2.41 4.29 4.35
CA ALA A 43 -3.17 3.62 3.29
C ALA A 43 -4.67 3.91 3.39
N LEU A 44 -5.22 3.95 4.61
CA LEU A 44 -6.62 4.33 4.84
C LEU A 44 -6.90 5.77 4.41
N GLU A 45 -6.00 6.71 4.69
CA GLU A 45 -6.08 8.12 4.25
C GLU A 45 -6.20 8.18 2.71
N MET A 46 -5.30 7.52 1.98
CA MET A 46 -5.32 7.45 0.51
C MET A 46 -6.64 6.85 -0.03
N LEU A 47 -7.05 5.70 0.49
CA LEU A 47 -8.28 5.02 0.05
C LEU A 47 -9.54 5.84 0.34
N THR A 48 -9.55 6.56 1.47
CA THR A 48 -10.65 7.48 1.82
C THR A 48 -10.71 8.64 0.83
N SER A 49 -9.57 9.16 0.39
CA SER A 49 -9.50 10.21 -0.63
C SER A 49 -9.99 9.73 -2.00
N LEU A 50 -9.74 8.48 -2.37
CA LEU A 50 -10.38 7.86 -3.55
C LEU A 50 -11.91 7.79 -3.43
N LYS A 51 -12.45 7.33 -2.28
CA LYS A 51 -13.91 7.30 -2.06
C LYS A 51 -14.52 8.70 -2.04
N LYS A 52 -13.83 9.71 -1.49
CA LYS A 52 -14.26 11.11 -1.57
C LYS A 52 -14.34 11.59 -3.01
N ALA A 53 -13.32 11.32 -3.83
CA ALA A 53 -13.33 11.66 -5.25
C ALA A 53 -14.48 10.96 -5.99
N GLN A 54 -14.71 9.67 -5.73
CA GLN A 54 -15.87 8.92 -6.26
C GLN A 54 -17.21 9.62 -5.97
N ASN A 55 -17.39 10.08 -4.74
CA ASN A 55 -18.60 10.80 -4.32
C ASN A 55 -18.73 12.16 -4.99
N ILE A 56 -17.63 12.92 -5.10
CA ILE A 56 -17.62 14.25 -5.76
C ILE A 56 -17.95 14.11 -7.24
N LEU A 57 -17.36 13.11 -7.91
CA LEU A 57 -17.60 12.83 -9.33
C LEU A 57 -18.98 12.20 -9.58
N ASN A 58 -19.70 11.80 -8.51
CA ASN A 58 -20.95 11.06 -8.56
C ASN A 58 -20.91 9.87 -9.53
N LYS A 59 -19.77 9.16 -9.54
CA LYS A 59 -19.47 8.09 -10.50
C LYS A 59 -18.59 7.06 -9.83
N ALA A 60 -18.91 5.77 -9.97
CA ALA A 60 -18.06 4.70 -9.51
C ALA A 60 -16.70 4.73 -10.20
N LEU A 61 -15.62 4.64 -9.42
CA LEU A 61 -14.28 4.48 -9.97
C LEU A 61 -14.19 3.07 -10.57
N PRO A 62 -13.68 2.91 -11.80
CA PRO A 62 -13.60 1.60 -12.45
C PRO A 62 -12.40 0.82 -11.91
N ILE A 63 -12.35 0.55 -10.60
CA ILE A 63 -11.27 -0.14 -9.91
C ILE A 63 -11.78 -1.48 -9.35
N LYS A 64 -10.99 -2.52 -9.56
CA LYS A 64 -11.06 -3.77 -8.80
C LYS A 64 -9.73 -3.95 -8.09
N TRP A 65 -9.75 -4.17 -6.77
CA TRP A 65 -8.53 -4.41 -6.01
C TRP A 65 -8.20 -5.90 -5.90
N VAL A 66 -6.93 -6.24 -5.95
CA VAL A 66 -6.39 -7.49 -5.40
C VAL A 66 -5.46 -7.15 -4.25
N THR A 67 -5.53 -7.92 -3.17
CA THR A 67 -4.86 -7.55 -1.92
C THR A 67 -4.48 -8.77 -1.08
N VAL A 68 -3.87 -8.50 0.07
CA VAL A 68 -3.47 -9.48 1.08
C VAL A 68 -4.46 -9.47 2.24
N SER A 69 -4.63 -10.59 2.92
CA SER A 69 -5.48 -10.67 4.10
C SER A 69 -5.01 -9.80 5.27
N GLY A 70 -5.90 -9.61 6.23
CA GLY A 70 -5.60 -8.89 7.48
C GLY A 70 -5.10 -7.45 7.26
N THR A 71 -4.12 -7.07 8.08
CA THR A 71 -3.56 -5.70 8.14
C THR A 71 -2.69 -5.35 6.94
N MET A 72 -2.32 -6.32 6.10
CA MET A 72 -1.56 -6.08 4.88
C MET A 72 -2.41 -5.52 3.72
N GLY A 73 -3.74 -5.44 3.87
CA GLY A 73 -4.57 -4.71 2.91
C GLY A 73 -6.08 -4.87 3.10
N ALA A 74 -6.58 -6.09 3.20
CA ALA A 74 -8.02 -6.37 3.23
C ALA A 74 -8.76 -5.65 4.37
N GLU A 75 -8.16 -5.60 5.57
CA GLU A 75 -8.75 -4.86 6.69
C GLU A 75 -8.85 -3.36 6.42
N ILE A 76 -7.86 -2.80 5.73
CA ILE A 76 -7.78 -1.37 5.44
C ILE A 76 -8.76 -0.98 4.33
N LEU A 77 -8.90 -1.80 3.29
CA LEU A 77 -9.95 -1.65 2.27
C LEU A 77 -11.35 -1.69 2.88
N ARG A 78 -11.61 -2.66 3.76
CA ARG A 78 -12.90 -2.74 4.48
C ARG A 78 -13.15 -1.49 5.33
N LYS A 79 -12.15 -1.03 6.09
CA LYS A 79 -12.26 0.22 6.89
C LYS A 79 -12.48 1.46 6.05
N ALA A 80 -11.94 1.50 4.83
CA ALA A 80 -12.16 2.59 3.87
C ALA A 80 -13.54 2.53 3.20
N GLY A 81 -14.38 1.53 3.50
CA GLY A 81 -15.72 1.40 2.94
C GLY A 81 -15.78 0.73 1.57
N PHE A 82 -14.77 -0.07 1.22
CA PHE A 82 -14.85 -0.94 0.04
C PHE A 82 -15.63 -2.22 0.37
N SER A 83 -16.60 -2.53 -0.48
CA SER A 83 -17.43 -3.74 -0.37
C SER A 83 -16.64 -4.99 -0.80
N PRO A 84 -17.02 -6.20 -0.34
CA PRO A 84 -16.33 -7.45 -0.69
C PRO A 84 -16.26 -7.75 -2.20
N ASP A 85 -17.19 -7.20 -2.99
CA ASP A 85 -17.19 -7.29 -4.45
C ASP A 85 -16.28 -6.27 -5.13
N GLU A 86 -15.67 -5.32 -4.40
CA GLU A 86 -14.70 -4.36 -4.94
C GLU A 86 -13.25 -4.86 -4.83
N TYR A 87 -12.99 -5.93 -4.07
CA TYR A 87 -11.65 -6.48 -3.89
C TYR A 87 -11.60 -8.01 -3.80
N ARG A 88 -10.42 -8.59 -4.01
CA ARG A 88 -10.15 -10.02 -3.82
C ARG A 88 -8.88 -10.18 -2.99
N VAL A 89 -8.92 -11.08 -2.00
CA VAL A 89 -7.73 -11.51 -1.28
C VAL A 89 -7.06 -12.62 -2.09
N VAL A 90 -5.81 -12.41 -2.48
CA VAL A 90 -5.04 -13.35 -3.32
C VAL A 90 -3.83 -13.94 -2.60
N TYR A 91 -3.55 -13.46 -1.40
CA TYR A 91 -2.53 -14.00 -0.51
C TYR A 91 -3.03 -13.95 0.93
N GLU A 92 -2.94 -15.08 1.63
CA GLU A 92 -3.26 -15.20 3.05
C GLU A 92 -1.97 -15.10 3.86
N CYS A 93 -1.86 -14.08 4.71
CA CYS A 93 -0.71 -13.89 5.59
C CYS A 93 -1.02 -14.29 7.04
N GLY A 94 0.03 -14.59 7.80
CA GLY A 94 -0.09 -14.78 9.25
C GLY A 94 -0.33 -13.46 10.00
N ILE A 95 -0.49 -13.57 11.34
CA ILE A 95 -0.62 -12.40 12.23
C ILE A 95 0.68 -11.57 12.23
N LYS A 96 1.82 -12.25 12.29
CA LYS A 96 3.14 -11.63 12.13
C LYS A 96 3.55 -11.77 10.66
N THR A 97 3.91 -10.65 10.07
CA THR A 97 4.24 -10.56 8.64
C THR A 97 5.71 -10.21 8.47
N THR A 98 6.23 -10.56 7.31
CA THR A 98 7.64 -10.45 6.95
C THR A 98 7.77 -9.81 5.57
N ARG A 99 8.98 -9.39 5.21
CA ARG A 99 9.28 -8.95 3.84
C ARG A 99 8.94 -10.00 2.78
N GLU A 100 9.03 -11.28 3.12
CA GLU A 100 8.68 -12.37 2.20
C GLU A 100 7.17 -12.40 1.90
N ASP A 101 6.33 -11.99 2.84
CA ASP A 101 4.90 -11.83 2.61
C ASP A 101 4.62 -10.73 1.57
N THR A 102 5.37 -9.61 1.61
CA THR A 102 5.30 -8.57 0.58
C THR A 102 5.70 -9.12 -0.79
N ARG A 103 6.81 -9.87 -0.87
CA ARG A 103 7.30 -10.43 -2.13
C ARG A 103 6.33 -11.46 -2.74
N LYS A 104 5.76 -12.32 -1.90
CA LYS A 104 4.73 -13.29 -2.31
C LYS A 104 3.45 -12.60 -2.78
N ALA A 105 3.00 -11.57 -2.07
CA ALA A 105 1.85 -10.76 -2.49
C ALA A 105 2.07 -10.16 -3.88
N CYS A 106 3.21 -9.50 -4.11
CA CYS A 106 3.55 -8.95 -5.42
C CYS A 106 3.58 -10.03 -6.51
N SER A 107 4.14 -11.21 -6.21
CA SER A 107 4.14 -12.34 -7.15
C SER A 107 2.72 -12.80 -7.53
N GLN A 108 1.77 -12.78 -6.58
CA GLN A 108 0.36 -13.09 -6.86
C GLN A 108 -0.31 -11.98 -7.66
N PHE A 109 0.00 -10.70 -7.38
CA PHE A 109 -0.54 -9.59 -8.15
C PHE A 109 -0.13 -9.66 -9.63
N LEU A 110 1.14 -10.00 -9.90
CA LEU A 110 1.61 -10.20 -11.27
C LEU A 110 0.87 -11.35 -11.98
N LYS A 111 0.58 -12.45 -11.28
CA LYS A 111 -0.20 -13.57 -11.84
C LYS A 111 -1.65 -13.20 -12.15
N GLU A 112 -2.24 -12.32 -11.35
CA GLU A 112 -3.59 -11.79 -11.59
C GLU A 112 -3.61 -10.74 -12.71
N GLY A 113 -2.45 -10.27 -13.19
CA GLY A 113 -2.35 -9.31 -14.27
C GLY A 113 -2.71 -7.89 -13.86
N VAL A 114 -2.33 -7.46 -12.65
CA VAL A 114 -2.58 -6.08 -12.21
C VAL A 114 -1.86 -5.07 -13.11
N GLU A 115 -2.50 -3.93 -13.32
CA GLU A 115 -1.97 -2.86 -14.16
C GLU A 115 -1.15 -1.85 -13.35
N LEU A 116 -1.36 -1.79 -12.04
CA LEU A 116 -0.64 -0.93 -11.09
C LEU A 116 -0.56 -1.61 -9.72
N ILE A 117 0.62 -1.57 -9.09
CA ILE A 117 0.80 -2.02 -7.71
C ILE A 117 0.98 -0.80 -6.81
N VAL A 118 0.03 -0.60 -5.91
CA VAL A 118 0.09 0.40 -4.85
C VAL A 118 0.60 -0.27 -3.58
N PHE A 119 1.63 0.28 -2.97
CA PHE A 119 2.17 -0.25 -1.72
C PHE A 119 2.30 0.82 -0.65
N CYS A 120 2.15 0.45 0.64
CA CYS A 120 2.45 1.35 1.74
C CYS A 120 3.63 0.83 2.56
N GLY A 121 4.68 1.61 2.64
CA GLY A 121 5.90 1.21 3.33
C GLY A 121 6.99 2.29 3.33
N GLY A 122 8.22 1.89 3.60
CA GLY A 122 9.43 2.71 3.45
C GLY A 122 10.31 2.20 2.31
N ASP A 123 11.54 2.71 2.20
CA ASP A 123 12.47 2.31 1.13
C ASP A 123 12.77 0.79 1.12
N GLY A 124 12.79 0.14 2.29
CA GLY A 124 12.93 -1.33 2.39
C GLY A 124 11.77 -2.06 1.69
N THR A 125 10.53 -1.65 1.96
CA THR A 125 9.34 -2.18 1.28
C THR A 125 9.34 -1.85 -0.21
N ALA A 126 9.77 -0.64 -0.61
CA ALA A 126 9.91 -0.29 -2.02
C ALA A 126 10.89 -1.23 -2.74
N ARG A 127 12.01 -1.56 -2.09
CA ARG A 127 12.97 -2.55 -2.59
C ARG A 127 12.35 -3.94 -2.70
N ASP A 128 11.65 -4.41 -1.67
CA ASP A 128 11.00 -5.73 -1.70
C ASP A 128 9.98 -5.86 -2.84
N VAL A 129 9.21 -4.80 -3.09
CA VAL A 129 8.25 -4.73 -4.22
C VAL A 129 9.01 -4.72 -5.55
N HIS A 130 10.00 -3.84 -5.69
CA HIS A 130 10.79 -3.72 -6.92
C HIS A 130 11.56 -5.01 -7.26
N ASP A 131 12.10 -5.72 -6.27
CA ASP A 131 12.84 -6.96 -6.47
C ASP A 131 11.99 -8.08 -7.09
N VAL A 132 10.65 -7.98 -7.00
CA VAL A 132 9.70 -8.94 -7.59
C VAL A 132 9.12 -8.41 -8.90
N VAL A 133 8.72 -7.14 -8.91
CA VAL A 133 8.03 -6.52 -10.05
C VAL A 133 8.99 -6.13 -11.17
N ALA A 134 10.23 -5.78 -10.83
CA ALA A 134 11.23 -5.24 -11.75
C ALA A 134 10.62 -4.13 -12.63
N THR A 135 10.52 -4.37 -13.95
CA THR A 135 9.97 -3.42 -14.92
C THR A 135 8.64 -3.87 -15.53
N SER A 136 7.99 -4.91 -15.00
CA SER A 136 6.79 -5.49 -15.63
C SER A 136 5.52 -4.65 -15.41
N THR A 137 5.43 -3.98 -14.27
CA THR A 137 4.22 -3.28 -13.82
C THR A 137 4.62 -2.02 -13.07
N PRO A 138 3.97 -0.87 -13.29
CA PRO A 138 4.25 0.33 -12.50
C PRO A 138 3.94 0.10 -11.01
N ILE A 139 4.74 0.73 -10.16
CA ILE A 139 4.60 0.69 -8.70
C ILE A 139 4.44 2.12 -8.16
N LEU A 140 3.55 2.30 -7.17
CA LEU A 140 3.27 3.59 -6.56
C LEU A 140 3.25 3.46 -5.03
N GLY A 141 4.13 4.21 -4.38
CA GLY A 141 4.33 4.15 -2.94
C GLY A 141 3.49 5.16 -2.16
N ILE A 142 2.78 4.68 -1.13
CA ILE A 142 2.14 5.48 -0.09
C ILE A 142 3.13 5.72 1.05
N PRO A 143 3.42 6.98 1.41
CA PRO A 143 4.42 7.29 2.41
C PRO A 143 4.03 6.93 3.84
N SER A 144 4.81 6.02 4.44
CA SER A 144 4.63 5.62 5.85
C SER A 144 5.47 6.43 6.86
N GLY A 145 6.48 7.19 6.41
CA GLY A 145 7.43 7.89 7.28
C GLY A 145 7.98 9.19 6.69
N VAL A 146 8.97 9.78 7.38
CA VAL A 146 9.52 11.12 7.09
C VAL A 146 10.83 11.14 6.30
N LYS A 147 11.39 9.96 5.96
CA LYS A 147 12.64 9.82 5.21
C LYS A 147 12.44 8.89 4.03
N MET A 148 11.79 9.40 2.99
CA MET A 148 11.65 8.65 1.76
C MET A 148 12.07 9.56 0.62
N HIS A 149 13.25 9.27 0.09
CA HIS A 149 13.86 10.03 -1.00
C HIS A 149 13.76 9.26 -2.34
N SER A 150 13.07 8.12 -2.35
CA SER A 150 12.83 7.31 -3.53
C SER A 150 11.71 7.93 -4.37
N GLY A 151 11.96 8.15 -5.67
CA GLY A 151 11.01 8.78 -6.61
C GLY A 151 9.72 7.98 -6.89
N VAL A 152 9.54 6.84 -6.22
CA VAL A 152 8.35 5.97 -6.33
C VAL A 152 7.21 6.41 -5.41
N PHE A 153 7.49 7.23 -4.39
CA PHE A 153 6.49 7.64 -3.40
C PHE A 153 5.79 8.93 -3.79
N GLY A 154 4.49 8.99 -3.58
CA GLY A 154 3.78 10.26 -3.54
C GLY A 154 4.20 11.11 -2.34
N ILE A 155 4.02 12.42 -2.44
CA ILE A 155 4.40 13.39 -1.39
C ILE A 155 3.59 13.16 -0.11
N ASN A 156 2.32 12.75 -0.25
CA ASN A 156 1.42 12.40 0.83
C ASN A 156 0.32 11.43 0.30
N PRO A 157 -0.52 10.83 1.18
CA PRO A 157 -1.59 9.93 0.77
C PRO A 157 -2.60 10.51 -0.23
N ASP A 158 -2.91 11.81 -0.14
CA ASP A 158 -3.86 12.47 -1.06
C ASP A 158 -3.27 12.58 -2.47
N SER A 159 -2.00 12.98 -2.59
CA SER A 159 -1.30 13.01 -3.88
C SER A 159 -1.21 11.62 -4.52
N VAL A 160 -1.10 10.54 -3.72
CA VAL A 160 -1.16 9.18 -4.27
C VAL A 160 -2.55 8.87 -4.84
N ALA A 161 -3.62 9.29 -4.16
CA ALA A 161 -4.97 9.14 -4.68
C ALA A 161 -5.15 9.91 -6.00
N GLU A 162 -4.62 11.14 -6.10
CA GLU A 162 -4.63 11.93 -7.34
C GLU A 162 -3.90 11.22 -8.50
N VAL A 163 -2.72 10.64 -8.24
CA VAL A 163 -2.00 9.85 -9.27
C VAL A 163 -2.82 8.63 -9.70
N ILE A 164 -3.47 7.93 -8.76
CA ILE A 164 -4.35 6.80 -9.11
C ILE A 164 -5.52 7.28 -9.96
N LEU A 165 -6.15 8.41 -9.64
CA LEU A 165 -7.24 8.96 -10.46
C LEU A 165 -6.77 9.29 -11.88
N ALA A 166 -5.62 9.96 -12.02
CA ALA A 166 -5.02 10.26 -13.32
C ALA A 166 -4.69 8.99 -14.13
N PHE A 167 -4.20 7.94 -13.47
CA PHE A 167 -3.96 6.63 -14.08
C PHE A 167 -5.25 6.04 -14.67
N LEU A 168 -6.36 6.08 -13.93
CA LEU A 168 -7.64 5.52 -14.36
C LEU A 168 -8.26 6.30 -15.52
N GLU A 169 -7.88 7.56 -15.69
CA GLU A 169 -8.33 8.40 -16.81
C GLU A 169 -7.42 8.28 -18.05
N GLY A 170 -6.28 7.59 -17.94
CA GLY A 170 -5.29 7.50 -19.01
C GLY A 170 -4.46 8.77 -19.20
N ASN A 171 -4.34 9.60 -18.16
CA ASN A 171 -3.70 10.92 -18.17
C ASN A 171 -2.26 10.90 -17.60
N LEU A 172 -1.57 9.75 -17.66
CA LEU A 172 -0.18 9.57 -17.20
C LEU A 172 0.77 9.23 -18.36
#